data_AF-A0A398DAF3-F1
#
_entry.id   AF-A0A398DAF3-F1
#
_cell.length_a   1.000
_cell.length_b   1.000
_cell.length_c   1.000
_cell.angle_alpha   90.00
_cell.angle_beta   90.00
_cell.angle_gamma   90.00
#
_symmetry.space_group_name_H-M   'P 1'
#
loop_
_entity.id
_entity.type
_entity.pdbx_description
1 polymer ?
#
loop_
_entity_poly.entity_id
_entity_poly.type
_entity_poly.pdbx_seq_one_letter_code
_entity_poly.pdbx_strand_id
1 'polypeptide(L)' 'MNSCADEIYTYLVSRMGNRFDADDVFQSTFFKVRRFLPSFRGDSSPTTWVMRIAMNEASSFRQCKGRELPL' A
#
# COMPACT_ATOMS: atom_id res chain seq x y z
N MET A 1 -19.43 2.32 -8.97
CA MET A 1 -18.14 2.93 -9.36
C MET A 1 -17.18 2.66 -8.22
N ASN A 2 -16.32 1.65 -8.39
CA ASN A 2 -15.36 1.29 -7.35
C ASN A 2 -14.33 2.40 -7.28
N SER A 3 -14.19 3.00 -6.09
CA SER A 3 -13.19 4.05 -5.88
C SER A 3 -11.80 3.44 -5.99
N CYS A 4 -10.81 4.18 -6.52
CA CYS A 4 -9.41 3.74 -6.58
C CYS A 4 -8.91 3.14 -5.25
N ALA A 5 -9.36 3.71 -4.12
CA ALA A 5 -9.07 3.22 -2.78
C ALA A 5 -9.59 1.79 -2.52
N ASP A 6 -10.75 1.43 -3.06
CA ASP A 6 -11.37 0.10 -2.90
C ASP A 6 -10.58 -0.99 -3.66
N GLU A 7 -10.09 -0.66 -4.86
CA GLU A 7 -9.22 -1.55 -5.63
C GLU A 7 -7.89 -1.80 -4.92
N ILE A 8 -7.28 -0.75 -4.36
CA ILE A 8 -6.05 -0.86 -3.57
C ILE A 8 -6.30 -1.68 -2.31
N TYR A 9 -7.40 -1.43 -1.59
CA TYR A 9 -7.73 -2.14 -0.37
C TYR A 9 -7.96 -3.64 -0.64
N THR A 10 -8.72 -3.97 -1.69
CA THR A 10 -8.94 -5.35 -2.12
C THR A 10 -7.63 -6.05 -2.45
N TYR A 11 -6.73 -5.38 -3.17
CA TYR A 11 -5.39 -5.89 -3.45
C TYR A 11 -4.59 -6.14 -2.17
N LEU A 12 -4.61 -5.21 -1.21
CA LEU A 12 -3.89 -5.35 0.05
C LEU A 12 -4.45 -6.49 0.91
N VAL A 13 -5.76 -6.65 1.01
CA VAL A 13 -6.38 -7.78 1.73
C VAL A 13 -5.95 -9.12 1.13
N SER A 14 -5.99 -9.25 -0.19
CA SER A 14 -5.49 -10.45 -0.90
C SER A 14 -4.01 -10.69 -0.62
N ARG A 15 -3.22 -9.63 -0.55
CA ARG A 15 -1.76 -9.71 -0.40
C ARG A 15 -1.29 -9.94 1.05
N MET A 16 -2.08 -9.52 2.04
CA MET A 16 -1.78 -9.63 3.46
C MET A 16 -2.44 -10.86 4.12
N GLY A 17 -3.49 -11.43 3.51
CA GLY A 17 -4.18 -12.62 3.99
C GLY A 17 -5.09 -12.39 5.20
N ASN A 18 -5.07 -11.20 5.79
CA ASN A 18 -5.98 -10.78 6.84
C ASN A 18 -6.25 -9.27 6.73
N ARG A 19 -7.38 -8.82 7.30
CA ARG A 19 -7.81 -7.42 7.21
C ARG A 19 -7.00 -6.47 8.11
N PHE A 20 -6.52 -6.93 9.26
CA PHE A 20 -5.77 -6.08 10.19
C PHE A 20 -4.44 -5.60 9.57
N ASP A 21 -3.63 -6.54 9.07
CA ASP A 21 -2.39 -6.21 8.39
C ASP A 21 -2.65 -5.38 7.12
N ALA A 22 -3.76 -5.64 6.41
CA ALA A 22 -4.14 -4.86 5.24
C ALA A 22 -4.50 -3.41 5.59
N ASP A 23 -5.22 -3.19 6.70
CA ASP A 23 -5.56 -1.86 7.22
C ASP A 23 -4.28 -1.07 7.57
N ASP A 24 -3.34 -1.69 8.28
CA ASP A 24 -2.04 -1.06 8.63
C ASP A 24 -1.26 -0.64 7.38
N VAL A 25 -1.17 -1.53 6.39
CA VAL A 25 -0.48 -1.26 5.13
C VAL A 25 -1.23 -0.19 4.32
N PHE A 26 -2.56 -0.21 4.32
CA PHE A 26 -3.39 0.78 3.63
C PHE A 26 -3.19 2.18 4.23
N GLN A 27 -3.16 2.29 5.56
CA GLN A 27 -2.88 3.54 6.26
C GLN A 27 -1.47 4.07 5.95
N SER A 28 -0.44 3.21 6.01
CA SER A 28 0.94 3.60 5.64
C SER A 28 1.01 4.10 4.19
N THR A 29 0.33 3.39 3.29
CA THR A 29 0.24 3.76 1.88
C THR A 29 -0.37 5.16 1.73
N PHE A 30 -1.50 5.42 2.38
CA PHE A 30 -2.17 6.72 2.30
C PHE A 30 -1.32 7.87 2.86
N PHE A 31 -0.57 7.61 3.94
CA PHE A 31 0.37 8.58 4.49
C PHE A 31 1.51 8.91 3.51
N LYS A 32 2.09 7.89 2.87
CA LYS A 32 3.13 8.08 1.85
C LYS A 32 2.61 8.76 0.59
N VAL A 33 1.39 8.43 0.15
CA VAL A 33 0.72 9.11 -0.94
C VAL A 33 0.62 10.60 -0.65
N ARG A 34 0.10 11.01 0.51
CA ARG A 34 0.02 12.43 0.89
C ARG A 34 1.40 13.08 0.94
N ARG A 35 2.40 12.38 1.48
CA ARG A 35 3.78 12.88 1.58
C ARG A 35 4.43 13.09 0.21
N PHE A 36 4.20 12.20 -0.75
CA PHE A 36 4.85 12.23 -2.07
C PHE A 36 3.98 12.85 -3.16
N LEU A 37 2.75 13.26 -2.84
CA LEU A 37 1.84 13.91 -3.78
C LEU A 37 2.46 15.13 -4.48
N PRO A 38 3.23 16.02 -3.80
CA PRO A 38 3.90 17.14 -4.47
C PRO A 38 5.00 16.71 -5.46
N SER A 39 5.51 15.49 -5.33
CA SER A 39 6.54 14.91 -6.21
C SER A 39 5.97 14.10 -7.36
N PHE A 40 4.64 14.00 -7.47
CA PHE A 40 3.99 13.27 -8.53
C PHE A 40 4.17 13.99 -9.87
N ARG A 41 4.92 13.36 -10.78
CA ARG A 41 5.29 13.94 -12.09
C ARG A 41 4.18 13.89 -13.15
N GLY A 42 3.13 13.11 -12.93
CA GLY A 42 2.04 12.94 -13.92
C GLY A 42 2.36 11.99 -15.08
N ASP A 43 3.52 11.31 -15.08
CA ASP A 43 3.90 10.33 -16.13
C ASP A 43 3.01 9.07 -16.18
N SER A 44 2.11 8.90 -15.21
CA SER A 44 1.19 7.77 -15.10
C SER A 44 -0.13 8.23 -14.48
N SER A 45 -1.18 7.41 -14.52
CA SER A 45 -2.43 7.74 -13.83
C SER A 45 -2.21 7.80 -12.31
N PRO A 46 -2.95 8.66 -11.57
CA PRO A 46 -2.87 8.71 -10.12
C PRO A 46 -3.11 7.34 -9.47
N THR A 47 -4.06 6.56 -9.99
CA THR A 47 -4.33 5.18 -9.55
C THR A 47 -3.10 4.29 -9.66
N THR A 48 -2.44 4.29 -10.82
CA THR A 48 -1.22 3.48 -11.05
C THR A 48 -0.10 3.89 -10.12
N TRP A 49 0.06 5.19 -9.88
CA TRP A 49 1.08 5.70 -8.97
C TRP A 49 0.83 5.31 -7.52
N VAL A 50 -0.41 5.46 -7.03
CA VAL A 50 -0.79 5.02 -5.69
C VAL A 50 -0.62 3.50 -5.53
N MET A 51 -1.01 2.74 -6.55
CA MET A 51 -0.86 1.29 -6.54
C MET A 51 0.61 0.87 -6.43
N ARG A 52 1.55 1.56 -7.09
CA ARG A 52 3.00 1.32 -6.91
C ARG A 52 3.45 1.56 -5.47
N ILE A 53 2.94 2.60 -4.82
CA ILE A 53 3.23 2.85 -3.41
C ILE A 53 2.68 1.70 -2.55
N ALA A 54 1.44 1.28 -2.78
CA ALA A 54 0.82 0.16 -2.06
C ALA A 54 1.60 -1.16 -2.19
N MET A 55 2.07 -1.48 -3.40
CA MET A 55 2.90 -2.67 -3.64
C MET A 55 4.23 -2.64 -2.88
N ASN A 56 4.87 -1.46 -2.83
CA ASN A 56 6.11 -1.26 -2.08
C ASN A 56 5.85 -1.40 -0.57
N GLU A 57 4.77 -0.81 -0.05
CA GLU A 57 4.40 -0.93 1.37
C GLU A 57 4.08 -2.38 1.75
N ALA A 58 3.27 -3.08 0.97
CA ALA A 58 2.97 -4.48 1.24
C ALA A 58 4.22 -5.36 1.24
N SER A 59 5.20 -5.04 0.40
CA SER A 59 6.49 -5.76 0.36
C SER A 59 7.38 -5.42 1.55
N SER A 60 7.44 -4.15 1.94
CA SER A 60 8.15 -3.70 3.14
C SER A 60 7.56 -4.31 4.41
N PHE A 61 6.24 -4.33 4.55
CA PHE A 61 5.55 -4.88 5.72
C PHE A 61 5.83 -6.37 5.90
N ARG A 62 5.74 -7.16 4.82
CA ARG A 62 6.10 -8.60 4.87
C ARG A 62 7.57 -8.81 5.24
N GLN A 63 8.45 -7.93 4.75
CA GLN A 63 9.87 -8.01 5.08
C GLN A 63 10.13 -7.69 6.56
N CYS A 64 9.42 -6.72 7.14
CA CYS A 64 9.49 -6.43 8.58
C CYS A 64 8.91 -7.57 9.43
N LYS A 65 7.74 -8.12 9.09
CA LYS A 65 7.20 -9.30 9.80
C LYS A 65 8.13 -10.51 9.73
N GLY A 66 8.80 -10.72 8.60
CA GLY A 66 9.81 -11.78 8.47
C GLY A 66 11.08 -11.53 9.30
N ARG A 67 11.31 -10.29 9.76
CA ARG A 67 12.46 -9.89 10.59
C ARG A 67 12.14 -9.85 12.10
N GLU A 68 10.87 -9.74 12.48
CA GLU A 68 10.41 -9.83 13.87
C GLU A 68 10.48 -11.25 14.45
N LEU A 69 10.92 -12.24 13.68
CA LEU A 69 11.34 -13.54 14.20
C LEU A 69 12.88 -13.63 14.30
N PRO A 70 13.45 -13.19 15.43
CA PRO A 70 14.53 -13.90 16.09
C PRO A 70 14.01 -14.55 17.37
N LEU A 71 14.04 -15.89 17.36
CA LEU A 71 13.81 -16.89 18.44
C LEU A 71 12.36 -17.28 18.72
#